data_AF-A0A975R3C5-F1
#
_entry.id   AF-A0A975R3C5-F1
#
_cell.length_a   1.000
_cell.length_b   1.000
_cell.length_c   1.000
_cell.angle_alpha   90.00
_cell.angle_beta   90.00
_cell.angle_gamma   90.00
#
_symmetry.space_group_name_H-M   'P 1'
#
loop_
_entity.id
_entity.type
_entity.pdbx_description
1 polymer ?
#
loop_
_entity_poly.entity_id
_entity_poly.type
_entity_poly.pdbx_seq_one_letter_code
_entity_poly.pdbx_strand_id
1 'polypeptide(L)' 'MNGNLLLALTALLPLALGTSPASGDTMSVTICSGTESRTLEVPIPGKPPTIPGHCAAKACHAGCNRKEFDPTQ' A
#
# COMPACT_ATOMS: atom_id res chain seq x y z
N MET A 1 43.51 -27.61 2.31
CA MET A 1 42.17 -28.08 1.91
C MET A 1 41.17 -26.95 2.14
N ASN A 2 41.32 -25.82 1.43
CA ASN A 2 40.60 -24.58 1.77
C ASN A 2 39.62 -24.13 0.68
N GLY A 3 39.65 -24.78 -0.50
CA GLY A 3 38.80 -24.42 -1.64
C GLY A 3 37.31 -24.59 -1.37
N ASN A 4 36.92 -25.64 -0.64
CA ASN A 4 35.51 -25.90 -0.33
C ASN A 4 34.92 -24.88 0.64
N LEU A 5 35.72 -24.36 1.58
CA LEU A 5 35.29 -23.32 2.50
C LEU A 5 35.04 -22.00 1.75
N LEU A 6 35.97 -21.64 0.85
CA LEU A 6 35.86 -20.43 0.05
C LEU A 6 34.62 -20.49 -0.86
N LEU A 7 34.38 -21.65 -1.50
CA LEU A 7 33.23 -21.85 -2.37
C LEU A 7 31.90 -21.74 -1.60
N ALA A 8 31.84 -22.32 -0.40
CA ALA A 8 30.68 -22.21 0.48
C ALA A 8 30.40 -20.75 0.88
N LEU A 9 31.43 -19.97 1.21
CA LEU A 9 31.28 -18.54 1.52
C LEU A 9 30.81 -17.72 0.32
N THR A 10 31.36 -17.97 -0.87
CA THR A 10 30.93 -17.25 -2.09
C THR A 10 29.49 -17.56 -2.48
N ALA A 11 28.98 -18.74 -2.15
CA ALA A 11 27.59 -19.12 -2.42
C ALA A 11 26.58 -18.32 -1.57
N LEU A 12 26.98 -17.77 -0.43
CA LEU A 12 26.12 -16.92 0.41
C LEU A 12 26.15 -15.44 0.01
N LEU A 13 27.06 -15.03 -0.90
CA LEU A 13 27.23 -13.64 -1.29
C LEU A 13 25.96 -12.98 -1.85
N PRO A 14 25.13 -13.65 -2.69
CA PRO A 14 23.88 -13.06 -3.17
C PRO A 14 22.87 -12.80 -2.04
N LEU A 15 22.91 -13.60 -0.98
CA LEU A 15 22.02 -13.45 0.17
C LEU A 15 22.44 -12.24 1.04
N ALA A 16 23.74 -11.98 1.13
CA ALA A 16 24.29 -10.81 1.82
C ALA A 16 24.09 -9.50 1.05
N LEU A 17 24.01 -9.58 -0.29
CA LEU A 17 23.76 -8.45 -1.19
C LEU A 17 22.28 -8.29 -1.57
N GLY A 18 21.41 -9.18 -1.08
CA GLY A 18 19.98 -9.14 -1.37
C GLY A 18 19.37 -7.83 -0.86
N THR A 19 18.57 -7.19 -1.70
CA THR A 19 17.79 -6.02 -1.29
C THR A 19 16.81 -6.43 -0.20
N SER A 20 16.81 -5.72 0.92
CA SER A 20 15.80 -5.90 1.97
C SER A 20 14.41 -5.87 1.31
N PRO A 21 13.50 -6.80 1.63
CA PRO A 21 12.12 -6.70 1.18
C PRO A 21 11.58 -5.33 1.60
N ALA A 22 10.92 -4.65 0.68
CA ALA A 22 10.30 -3.36 0.96
C ALA A 22 9.33 -3.55 2.14
N SER A 23 9.51 -2.76 3.21
CA SER A 23 8.60 -2.77 4.35
C SER A 23 7.18 -2.50 3.86
N GLY A 24 6.25 -3.44 4.10
CA GLY A 24 4.86 -3.34 3.67
C GLY A 24 4.05 -2.23 4.37
N ASP A 25 4.70 -1.41 5.19
CA ASP A 25 4.09 -0.29 5.91
C ASP A 25 4.08 1.00 5.10
N THR A 26 4.77 1.05 3.94
CA THR A 26 4.80 2.23 3.08
C THR A 26 4.57 1.88 1.60
N MET A 27 3.93 2.79 0.86
CA MET A 27 3.81 2.74 -0.60
C MET A 27 4.59 3.89 -1.23
N SER A 28 5.34 3.59 -2.29
CA SER A 28 6.03 4.60 -3.08
C SER A 28 5.08 5.24 -4.10
N VAL A 29 4.97 6.56 -4.05
CA VAL A 29 4.14 7.35 -4.99
C VAL A 29 5.03 8.33 -5.72
N THR A 30 4.98 8.32 -7.06
CA THR A 30 5.60 9.34 -7.88
C THR A 30 4.57 10.42 -8.22
N ILE A 31 4.84 11.65 -7.81
CA ILE A 31 4.04 12.83 -8.13
C ILE A 31 4.74 13.61 -9.25
N CYS A 32 4.03 13.85 -10.35
CA CYS A 32 4.51 14.70 -11.45
C CYS A 32 3.91 16.10 -11.32
N SER A 33 4.73 17.14 -11.45
CA SER A 33 4.32 18.54 -11.48
C SER A 33 5.04 19.25 -12.62
N GLY A 34 4.34 19.45 -13.74
CA GLY A 34 4.95 19.99 -14.96
C GLY A 34 6.08 19.10 -15.48
N THR A 35 7.30 19.67 -15.55
CA THR A 35 8.52 18.97 -15.98
C THR A 35 9.25 18.25 -14.86
N GLU A 36 8.82 18.41 -13.60
CA GLU A 36 9.45 17.77 -12.45
C GLU A 36 8.64 16.56 -11.98
N SER A 37 9.34 15.57 -11.43
CA SER A 37 8.73 14.44 -10.73
C SER A 37 9.46 14.19 -9.41
N ARG A 38 8.69 13.80 -8.39
CA ARG A 38 9.22 13.46 -7.07
C ARG A 38 8.57 12.18 -6.57
N THR A 39 9.39 11.23 -6.14
CA THR A 39 8.93 10.02 -5.46
C THR A 39 8.93 10.22 -3.95
N LEU A 40 7.85 9.81 -3.29
CA LEU A 40 7.60 9.96 -1.86
C LEU A 40 7.18 8.60 -1.29
N GLU A 41 7.56 8.31 -0.06
CA GLU A 41 7.03 7.17 0.69
C GLU A 41 5.82 7.62 1.52
N VAL A 42 4.68 6.95 1.33
CA VAL A 42 3.43 7.23 2.03
C VAL A 42 3.12 6.05 2.95
N PRO A 43 2.88 6.25 4.26
CA PRO A 43 2.52 5.15 5.14
C PRO A 43 1.17 4.55 4.72
N ILE A 44 1.10 3.22 4.68
CA ILE A 44 -0.14 2.48 4.46
C ILE A 44 -0.80 2.31 5.83
N PRO A 45 -1.91 3.00 6.13
CA PRO A 45 -2.62 2.78 7.37
C PRO A 45 -3.09 1.33 7.42
N GLY A 46 -2.76 0.62 8.50
CA GLY A 46 -3.22 -0.76 8.72
C GLY A 46 -4.73 -0.83 8.55
N LYS A 47 -5.22 -1.88 7.87
CA LYS A 47 -6.66 -2.06 7.62
C LYS A 47 -7.39 -2.14 8.97
N PRO A 48 -8.24 -1.16 9.33
CA PRO A 48 -9.14 -1.36 10.47
C PRO A 48 -10.05 -2.56 10.14
N PRO A 49 -10.42 -3.39 11.12
CA PRO A 49 -11.34 -4.50 10.88
C PRO A 49 -12.57 -3.97 10.14
N THR A 50 -12.92 -4.61 9.02
CA THR A 50 -14.08 -4.24 8.23
C THR A 50 -15.33 -4.45 9.10
N ILE A 51 -15.82 -3.38 9.71
CA ILE A 51 -17.16 -3.36 10.29
C ILE A 51 -18.11 -3.23 9.09
N PRO A 52 -18.95 -4.24 8.78
CA PRO A 52 -19.95 -4.06 7.75
C PRO A 52 -20.88 -2.93 8.19
N GLY A 53 -20.77 -1.78 7.53
CA GLY A 53 -21.71 -0.68 7.73
C GLY A 53 -23.13 -1.14 7.40
N HIS A 54 -24.12 -0.64 8.13
CA HIS A 54 -25.55 -0.98 7.96
C HIS A 54 -26.09 -0.85 6.52
N CYS A 55 -25.36 -0.23 5.61
CA CYS A 55 -25.75 -0.02 4.21
C CYS A 55 -25.39 -1.16 3.24
N ALA A 56 -24.70 -2.23 3.69
CA ALA A 56 -24.18 -3.26 2.78
C ALA A 56 -25.23 -4.30 2.29
N ALA A 57 -26.44 -4.34 2.87
CA ALA A 57 -27.35 -5.45 2.61
C ALA A 57 -28.18 -5.33 1.31
N LYS A 58 -28.52 -4.11 0.85
CA LYS A 58 -29.28 -3.91 -0.41
C LYS A 58 -28.98 -2.55 -1.06
N ALA A 59 -28.12 -2.55 -2.08
CA ALA A 59 -28.13 -1.64 -3.25
C ALA A 59 -28.35 -0.11 -3.05
N CYS A 60 -27.88 0.51 -1.96
CA CYS A 60 -27.90 1.98 -1.81
C CYS A 60 -26.73 2.69 -2.54
N HIS A 61 -26.39 2.28 -3.76
CA HIS A 61 -25.47 3.04 -4.63
C HIS A 61 -26.16 4.20 -5.38
N ALA A 62 -27.44 4.46 -5.13
CA ALA A 62 -28.02 5.78 -5.35
C ALA A 62 -27.57 6.66 -4.17
N GLY A 63 -26.41 7.30 -4.33
CA GLY A 63 -25.75 8.10 -3.30
C GLY A 63 -26.62 9.21 -2.72
N CYS A 64 -26.10 9.82 -1.66
CA CYS A 64 -26.66 10.87 -0.80
C CYS A 64 -27.12 12.18 -1.50
N ASN A 65 -27.48 12.15 -2.78
CA ASN A 65 -28.00 13.27 -3.58
C ASN A 65 -29.50 13.14 -3.86
N ARG A 66 -30.32 12.69 -2.89
CA ARG A 66 -31.75 12.97 -2.95
C ARG A 66 -32.01 14.30 -2.27
N LYS A 67 -32.73 15.20 -2.96
CA LYS A 67 -33.27 16.42 -2.37
C LYS A 67 -34.08 16.02 -1.13
N GLU A 68 -33.68 16.53 0.03
CA GLU A 68 -34.46 16.40 1.25
C GLU A 68 -35.75 17.22 1.08
N PHE A 69 -36.90 16.62 1.42
CA PHE A 69 -38.17 17.33 1.40
C PHE A 69 -38.25 18.16 2.67
N ASP A 70 -38.32 19.48 2.53
CA ASP A 70 -38.49 20.40 3.65
C ASP A 70 -39.95 20.31 4.14
N PRO A 71 -40.21 19.83 5.37
CA PRO A 71 -41.55 19.71 5.91
C PRO A 71 -42.19 21.07 6.26
N THR A 72 -41.49 22.19 6.02
CA THR A 72 -41.97 23.56 6.28
C THR A 72 -42.31 24.36 5.01
N GLN A 73 -42.21 23.73 3.82
CA GLN A 73 -42.70 24.27 2.53
C GLN A 73 -44.17 23.94 2.31
#